data_AF-A0A2M7QMB6-F1
#
_entry.id   AF-A0A2M7QMB6-F1
#
_cell.length_a   1.000
_cell.length_b   1.000
_cell.length_c   1.000
_cell.angle_alpha   90.00
_cell.angle_beta   90.00
_cell.angle_gamma   90.00
#
_symmetry.space_group_name_H-M   'P 1'
#
loop_
_entity.id
_entity.type
_entity.pdbx_description
1 polymer ?
#
loop_
_entity_poly.entity_id
_entity_poly.type
_entity_poly.pdbx_seq_one_letter_code
_entity_poly.pdbx_strand_id
1 'polypeptide(L)' 'MRAGLWARLRGVTSIVVRPDWALRRQAPFKANDDLLAHDPKLIGLVVFGGEGVAANLAQKAHRKGVRVMTVVE' A
#
# COMPACT_ATOMS: atom_id res chain seq x y z
N MET A 1 1.14 -10.92 9.72
CA MET A 1 -0.34 -10.83 9.65
C MET A 1 -0.77 -10.50 8.22
N ARG A 2 -1.67 -11.27 7.59
CA ARG A 2 -2.12 -10.97 6.20
C ARG A 2 -3.30 -10.01 6.25
N ALA A 3 -3.13 -8.79 5.73
CA ALA A 3 -4.17 -7.75 5.73
C ALA A 3 -5.52 -8.22 5.14
N GLY A 4 -5.47 -8.98 4.04
CA GLY A 4 -6.68 -9.51 3.40
C GLY A 4 -7.46 -10.53 4.26
N LEU A 5 -6.77 -11.35 5.05
CA LEU A 5 -7.43 -12.30 5.96
C LEU A 5 -8.10 -11.55 7.12
N TRP A 6 -7.42 -10.57 7.71
CA TRP A 6 -8.00 -9.73 8.75
C TRP A 6 -9.26 -9.00 8.28
N ALA A 7 -9.21 -8.43 7.07
CA ALA A 7 -10.36 -7.72 6.50
C ALA A 7 -11.54 -8.67 6.28
N ARG A 8 -11.29 -9.84 5.68
CA ARG A 8 -12.33 -10.87 5.44
C ARG A 8 -12.99 -11.33 6.73
N LEU A 9 -12.21 -11.63 7.77
CA LEU A 9 -12.74 -12.09 9.06
C LEU A 9 -13.61 -11.05 9.79
N ARG A 10 -13.50 -9.77 9.40
CA ARG A 10 -14.22 -8.65 10.02
C ARG A 10 -15.26 -8.01 9.10
N GLY A 11 -15.53 -8.59 7.93
CA GLY A 11 -16.46 -8.02 6.95
C GLY A 11 -16.02 -6.65 6.41
N VAL A 12 -14.73 -6.32 6.48
CA VAL A 12 -14.17 -5.07 5.95
C VAL A 12 -13.94 -5.25 4.45
N THR A 13 -14.41 -4.29 3.65
CA THR A 13 -14.18 -4.28 2.21
C THR A 13 -12.68 -4.20 1.93
N SER A 14 -12.17 -5.10 1.09
CA SER A 14 -10.75 -5.16 0.71
C SER A 14 -10.61 -4.95 -0.79
N ILE A 15 -9.81 -3.96 -1.17
CA ILE A 15 -9.40 -3.72 -2.55
C ILE A 15 -7.95 -4.20 -2.69
N VAL A 16 -7.70 -5.07 -3.67
CA VAL A 16 -6.37 -5.64 -3.92
C VAL A 16 -5.83 -5.06 -5.22
N VAL A 17 -4.74 -4.29 -5.11
CA VAL A 17 -3.98 -3.82 -6.28
C VAL A 17 -2.87 -4.83 -6.57
N ARG A 18 -2.93 -5.44 -7.76
CA ARG A 18 -1.93 -6.43 -8.21
C ARG A 18 -0.91 -5.76 -9.12
N PRO A 19 0.40 -6.05 -8.95
CA PRO A 19 1.41 -5.55 -9.86
C PRO A 19 1.25 -6.15 -11.26
N ASP A 20 1.41 -5.31 -12.28
CA ASP A 20 1.55 -5.76 -13.67
C ASP A 20 2.99 -6.23 -13.93
N TRP A 21 3.18 -7.54 -13.97
CA TRP A 21 4.50 -8.15 -14.14
C TRP A 21 5.10 -7.97 -15.54
N ALA A 22 4.32 -7.54 -16.54
CA ALA A 22 4.88 -7.14 -17.83
C ALA A 22 5.90 -5.99 -17.68
N LEU A 23 5.73 -5.17 -16.63
CA LEU A 23 6.62 -4.07 -16.29
C LEU A 23 7.89 -4.50 -15.54
N ARG A 24 8.13 -5.80 -15.30
CA ARG A 24 9.37 -6.31 -14.68
C ARG A 24 9.65 -5.66 -13.31
N ARG A 25 10.87 -5.14 -13.09
CA ARG A 25 11.36 -4.62 -11.79
C ARG A 25 10.56 -3.43 -11.25
N GLN A 26 9.90 -2.68 -12.13
CA GLN A 26 9.08 -1.50 -11.75
C GLN A 26 7.62 -1.88 -11.43
N ALA A 27 7.20 -3.12 -11.71
CA ALA A 27 5.85 -3.62 -11.44
C ALA A 27 5.37 -3.35 -9.99
N PRO A 28 6.11 -3.70 -8.92
CA PRO A 28 5.67 -3.45 -7.55
C PRO A 28 5.61 -1.96 -7.21
N PHE A 29 6.50 -1.14 -7.78
CA PHE A 29 6.55 0.30 -7.52
C PHE A 29 5.39 1.04 -8.19
N LYS A 30 4.95 0.59 -9.37
CA LYS A 30 3.79 1.15 -10.06
C LYS A 30 2.48 0.71 -9.40
N ALA A 31 2.40 -0.51 -8.89
CA ALA A 31 1.26 -0.93 -8.06
C ALA A 31 1.03 -0.01 -6.85
N ASN A 32 2.11 0.49 -6.22
CA ASN A 32 1.99 1.50 -5.16
C ASN A 32 1.41 2.82 -5.67
N ASP A 33 1.76 3.25 -6.88
CA ASP A 33 1.17 4.46 -7.49
C ASP A 33 -0.32 4.28 -7.73
N ASP A 34 -0.71 3.14 -8.29
CA ASP A 34 -2.09 2.80 -8.58
C ASP A 34 -2.91 2.69 -7.28
N LEU A 35 -2.34 2.13 -6.21
CA LEU A 35 -2.94 2.09 -4.88
C LEU A 35 -3.20 3.49 -4.31
N LEU A 36 -2.25 4.41 -4.47
CA LEU A 36 -2.35 5.79 -3.98
C LEU A 36 -3.12 6.74 -4.92
N ALA A 37 -3.49 6.26 -6.10
CA ALA A 37 -4.35 6.96 -7.05
C ALA A 37 -5.83 6.57 -6.89
N HIS A 38 -6.13 5.51 -6.14
CA HIS A 38 -7.50 5.08 -5.88
C HIS A 38 -8.25 6.13 -5.03
N ASP A 39 -9.48 6.43 -5.43
CA ASP A 39 -10.47 7.23 -4.70
C ASP A 39 -11.52 6.25 -4.13
N PRO A 40 -11.91 6.28 -2.85
CA PRO A 40 -12.06 7.44 -1.96
C PRO A 40 -10.76 7.94 -1.30
N LYS A 41 -10.73 9.24 -0.98
CA LYS A 41 -9.66 9.92 -0.21
C LYS A 41 -9.05 9.03 0.88
N LEU A 42 -7.81 8.62 0.64
CA LEU A 42 -7.00 7.88 1.61
C LEU A 42 -6.69 8.79 2.83
N ILE A 43 -7.25 8.47 3.99
CA ILE A 43 -7.06 9.26 5.23
C ILE A 43 -5.80 8.87 6.00
N GLY A 44 -5.31 7.65 5.81
CA GLY A 44 -4.14 7.13 6.51
C GLY A 44 -3.62 5.85 5.88
N LEU A 45 -2.36 5.55 6.17
CA LEU A 45 -1.64 4.39 5.66
C LEU A 45 -0.85 3.72 6.79
N VAL A 46 -1.00 2.40 6.91
CA VAL A 46 -0.15 1.58 7.78
C VAL A 46 0.76 0.73 6.89
N VAL A 47 2.07 0.91 7.02
CA VAL A 47 3.08 0.18 6.25
C VAL A 47 3.82 -0.77 7.18
N PHE A 48 3.90 -2.04 6.80
CA PHE A 48 4.71 -3.04 7.48
C PHE A 48 6.04 -3.21 6.73
N GLY A 49 7.16 -3.10 7.46
CA GLY A 49 8.51 -3.14 6.90
C GLY A 49 9.13 -1.74 6.71
N GLY A 50 10.45 -1.71 6.54
CA GLY A 50 11.24 -0.47 6.53
C GLY A 50 12.00 -0.15 5.23
N GLU A 51 12.04 -1.08 4.26
CA GLU A 51 12.89 -0.94 3.07
C GLU A 51 12.18 -1.27 1.75
N GLY A 52 12.87 -0.98 0.64
CA GLY A 52 12.45 -1.34 -0.72
C GLY A 52 11.07 -0.81 -1.11
N VAL A 53 10.17 -1.72 -1.51
CA VAL A 53 8.82 -1.40 -2.00
C VAL A 53 7.95 -0.77 -0.89
N ALA A 54 8.13 -1.20 0.36
CA ALA A 54 7.37 -0.68 1.49
C ALA A 54 7.78 0.77 1.82
N ALA A 55 9.09 1.04 1.87
CA ALA A 55 9.61 2.40 2.05
C ALA A 55 9.17 3.33 0.92
N ASN A 56 9.15 2.84 -0.33
CA ASN A 56 8.65 3.61 -1.47
C ASN A 56 7.18 4.01 -1.31
N LEU A 57 6.32 3.07 -0.87
CA LEU A 57 4.91 3.34 -0.63
C LEU A 57 4.73 4.42 0.46
N ALA A 58 5.43 4.29 1.58
CA ALA A 58 5.40 5.25 2.68
C ALA A 58 5.79 6.67 2.21
N GLN A 59 6.90 6.80 1.48
CA GLN A 59 7.37 8.09 0.96
C GLN A 59 6.37 8.72 -0.02
N LYS A 60 5.79 7.92 -0.92
CA LYS A 60 4.78 8.41 -1.89
C LYS A 60 3.51 8.88 -1.18
N ALA A 61 3.05 8.16 -0.16
CA ALA A 61 1.89 8.53 0.63
C ALA A 61 2.14 9.83 1.42
N HIS A 62 3.33 9.96 2.03
CA HIS A 62 3.72 11.18 2.75
C HIS A 62 3.72 12.41 1.82
N ARG A 63 4.24 12.27 0.59
CA ARG A 63 4.20 13.35 -0.42
C ARG A 63 2.78 13.74 -0.84
N LYS A 64 1.80 12.84 -0.71
CA LYS A 64 0.38 13.11 -0.98
C LYS A 64 -0.38 13.67 0.24
N GLY A 65 0.32 13.94 1.35
CA GLY A 65 -0.30 14.45 2.59
C GLY A 65 -1.05 13.40 3.39
N VAL A 66 -0.86 12.11 3.10
CA VAL A 66 -1.48 11.01 3.85
C VAL A 66 -0.72 10.79 5.15
N ARG A 67 -1.45 10.57 6.25
CA ARG A 67 -0.84 10.19 7.54
C ARG A 67 -0.32 8.75 7.47
N VAL A 68 0.99 8.57 7.66
CA VAL A 68 1.64 7.25 7.56
C VAL A 68 2.09 6.77 8.94
N MET A 69 1.81 5.52 9.26
CA MET A 69 2.39 4.79 10.38
C MET A 69 3.22 3.62 9.84
N THR A 70 4.50 3.58 10.18
CA THR A 70 5.39 2.48 9.80
C THR A 70 5.59 1.55 10.99
N VAL A 71 5.40 0.25 10.77
CA VAL A 71 5.65 -0.80 11.74
C VAL A 71 6.90 -1.56 11.29
N VAL A 72 7.99 -1.34 12.02
CA VAL A 72 9.24 -2.09 11.93
C VAL A 72 9.36 -2.99 13.15
N GLU A 73 9.90 -4.19 12.96
CA GLU A 73 10.32 -5.05 14.09
C GLU A 73 11.56 -4.49 14.77
#